data_AF-A0A9P4Y863-F1
#
_entry.id   AF-A0A9P4Y863-F1
#
_cell.length_a   1.000
_cell.length_b   1.000
_cell.length_c   1.000
_cell.angle_alpha   90.00
_cell.angle_beta   90.00
_cell.angle_gamma   90.00
#
_symmetry.space_group_name_H-M   'P 1'
#
loop_
_entity.id
_entity.type
_entity.pdbx_description
1 polymer ?
#
loop_
_entity_poly.entity_id
_entity_poly.type
_entity_poly.pdbx_seq_one_letter_code
_entity_poly.pdbx_strand_id
1 'polypeptide(L)'
;TMADQSLSEIRSYPIRNKLDAFHASFASLCEDRNISCTPDALDQLVKEDIQNLALDLLFAIRNLPAVRNLQPNATHSALRSDLLNLNSAVTSNDFDLDCIKCLLKTAIDVRSDDALIWDQVHYAITAASASRPQPVAP
;
A
#
# COMPACT_ATOMS: atom_id res chain seq x y z
N THR A 1 2.95 21.91 -4.83
CA THR A 1 4.21 21.36 -5.39
C THR A 1 3.84 20.31 -6.42
N MET A 2 4.61 20.09 -7.49
CA MET A 2 4.27 19.16 -8.58
C MET A 2 3.91 17.72 -8.15
N ALA A 3 4.33 17.27 -6.95
CA ALA A 3 3.86 16.02 -6.34
C ALA A 3 2.33 15.94 -6.16
N ASP A 4 1.67 17.08 -5.92
CA ASP A 4 0.22 17.19 -5.72
C ASP A 4 -0.57 17.02 -7.04
N GLN A 5 0.07 17.29 -8.18
CA GLN A 5 -0.54 17.20 -9.51
C GLN A 5 -0.70 15.74 -9.96
N SER A 6 0.35 14.92 -9.80
CA SER A 6 0.26 13.47 -10.04
C SER A 6 -0.72 12.79 -9.07
N LEU A 7 -0.82 13.30 -7.84
CA LEU A 7 -1.70 12.76 -6.79
C LEU A 7 -3.17 13.14 -7.04
N SER A 8 -3.44 14.36 -7.51
CA SER A 8 -4.80 14.75 -7.92
C SER A 8 -5.28 14.00 -9.16
N GLU A 9 -4.41 13.68 -10.11
CA GLU A 9 -4.74 12.81 -11.24
C GLU A 9 -5.07 11.38 -10.75
N ILE A 10 -4.25 10.83 -9.85
CA ILE A 10 -4.44 9.44 -9.42
C ILE A 10 -5.67 9.24 -8.52
N ARG A 11 -6.01 10.22 -7.67
CA ARG A 11 -7.19 10.21 -6.78
C ARG A 11 -8.52 10.02 -7.53
N SER A 12 -8.56 10.32 -8.82
CA SER A 12 -9.74 10.16 -9.67
C SER A 12 -9.97 8.71 -10.15
N TYR A 13 -8.98 7.82 -9.99
CA TYR A 13 -9.07 6.45 -10.48
C TYR A 13 -9.68 5.51 -9.44
N PRO A 14 -10.73 4.75 -9.81
CA PRO A 14 -11.39 3.85 -8.87
C PRO A 14 -10.50 2.66 -8.50
N ILE A 15 -10.45 2.35 -7.20
CA ILE A 15 -9.64 1.27 -6.62
C ILE A 15 -10.52 0.17 -6.04
N ARG A 16 -11.51 0.52 -5.20
CA ARG A 16 -12.16 -0.45 -4.30
C ARG A 16 -12.70 -1.69 -5.02
N ASN A 17 -13.37 -1.51 -6.15
CA ASN A 17 -13.92 -2.62 -6.95
C ASN A 17 -12.87 -3.51 -7.63
N LYS A 18 -11.58 -3.24 -7.42
CA LYS A 18 -10.46 -4.00 -7.93
C LYS A 18 -9.63 -4.62 -6.80
N LEU A 19 -10.11 -4.52 -5.55
CA LEU A 19 -9.49 -5.12 -4.37
C LEU A 19 -10.17 -6.42 -3.91
N ASP A 20 -11.13 -6.96 -4.67
CA ASP A 20 -11.91 -8.15 -4.30
C ASP A 20 -11.03 -9.35 -3.88
N ALA A 21 -9.95 -9.60 -4.62
CA ALA A 21 -9.01 -10.68 -4.29
C ALA A 21 -8.26 -10.43 -2.96
N PHE A 22 -7.89 -9.18 -2.69
CA PHE A 22 -7.28 -8.79 -1.42
C PHE A 22 -8.30 -8.91 -0.27
N HIS A 23 -9.55 -8.46 -0.47
CA HIS A 23 -10.60 -8.58 0.53
C HIS A 23 -10.92 -10.04 0.86
N ALA A 24 -10.91 -10.92 -0.15
CA ALA A 24 -11.07 -12.36 0.05
C ALA A 24 -9.89 -12.97 0.83
N SER A 25 -8.64 -12.57 0.53
CA SER A 25 -7.45 -12.99 1.28
C SER A 25 -7.53 -12.57 2.75
N PHE A 26 -7.91 -11.32 3.01
CA PHE A 26 -8.12 -10.83 4.37
C PHE A 26 -9.24 -11.59 5.10
N ALA A 27 -10.37 -11.84 4.43
CA ALA A 27 -11.48 -12.60 5.01
C ALA A 27 -11.07 -14.01 5.43
N SER A 28 -10.40 -14.74 4.54
CA SER A 28 -9.87 -16.09 4.81
C SER A 28 -8.91 -16.09 6.00
N LEU A 29 -8.04 -15.08 6.09
CA LEU A 29 -7.09 -14.98 7.19
C LEU A 29 -7.81 -14.72 8.53
N CYS A 30 -8.83 -13.86 8.58
CA CYS A 30 -9.58 -13.68 9.82
C CYS A 30 -10.24 -14.99 10.28
N GLU A 31 -10.81 -15.74 9.34
CA GLU A 31 -11.46 -17.04 9.60
C GLU A 31 -10.46 -18.03 10.17
N ASP A 32 -9.28 -18.16 9.54
CA ASP A 32 -8.19 -19.04 9.99
C ASP A 32 -7.67 -18.65 11.38
N ARG A 33 -7.65 -17.35 11.70
CA ARG A 33 -7.23 -16.83 13.00
C ARG A 33 -8.37 -16.76 14.03
N ASN A 34 -9.60 -17.08 13.64
CA ASN A 34 -10.82 -16.96 14.45
C ASN A 34 -10.98 -15.56 15.08
N ILE A 35 -10.75 -14.51 14.29
CA ILE A 35 -10.91 -13.10 14.68
C ILE A 35 -11.97 -12.41 13.81
N SER A 36 -12.49 -11.27 14.27
CA SER A 36 -13.44 -10.48 13.50
C SER A 36 -12.74 -9.72 12.36
N CYS A 37 -13.25 -9.77 11.13
CA CYS A 37 -12.70 -9.00 10.00
C CYS A 37 -13.01 -7.51 10.07
N THR A 38 -12.32 -6.81 10.95
CA THR A 38 -12.33 -5.35 11.05
C THR A 38 -10.91 -4.81 10.78
N PRO A 39 -10.75 -3.53 10.45
CA PRO A 39 -9.42 -2.91 10.32
C PRO A 39 -8.53 -3.12 11.57
N ASP A 40 -9.14 -3.21 12.76
CA ASP A 40 -8.44 -3.42 14.02
C ASP A 40 -7.92 -4.86 14.21
N ALA A 41 -8.37 -5.82 13.40
CA ALA A 41 -7.83 -7.19 13.40
C ALA A 41 -6.34 -7.22 13.07
N LEU A 42 -5.82 -6.23 12.31
CA LEU A 42 -4.40 -6.13 11.99
C LEU A 42 -3.51 -6.00 13.24
N ASP A 43 -4.04 -5.53 14.35
CA ASP A 43 -3.28 -5.39 15.60
C ASP A 43 -3.14 -6.73 16.35
N GLN A 44 -3.87 -7.76 15.92
CA GLN A 44 -3.82 -9.12 16.47
C GLN A 44 -3.01 -10.08 15.58
N LEU A 45 -2.64 -9.65 14.38
CA LEU A 45 -1.91 -10.48 13.42
C LEU A 45 -0.39 -10.45 13.69
N VAL A 46 0.26 -11.58 13.43
CA VAL A 46 1.73 -11.64 13.47
C VAL A 46 2.33 -10.90 12.28
N LYS A 47 3.61 -10.57 12.37
CA LYS A 47 4.35 -9.86 11.32
C LYS A 47 4.20 -10.50 9.93
N GLU A 48 4.33 -11.82 9.84
CA GLU A 48 4.25 -12.56 8.58
C GLU A 48 2.88 -12.39 7.90
N ASP A 49 1.80 -12.45 8.68
CA ASP A 49 0.44 -12.22 8.21
C ASP A 49 0.28 -10.81 7.63
N ILE A 50 0.80 -9.79 8.32
CA ILE A 50 0.76 -8.40 7.84
C ILE A 50 1.57 -8.23 6.55
N GLN A 51 2.73 -8.86 6.45
CA GLN A 51 3.56 -8.81 5.25
C GLN A 51 2.85 -9.46 4.06
N ASN A 52 2.22 -10.62 4.25
CA ASN A 52 1.47 -11.30 3.19
C ASN A 52 0.28 -10.47 2.71
N LEU A 53 -0.52 -9.91 3.63
CA LEU A 53 -1.60 -9.00 3.28
C LEU A 53 -1.11 -7.75 2.53
N ALA A 54 0.02 -7.19 2.95
CA ALA A 54 0.63 -6.06 2.26
C ALA A 54 1.06 -6.43 0.83
N LEU A 55 1.65 -7.61 0.62
CA LEU A 55 2.02 -8.08 -0.70
C LEU A 55 0.80 -8.28 -1.61
N ASP A 56 -0.29 -8.86 -1.08
CA ASP A 56 -1.55 -9.03 -1.81
C ASP A 56 -2.16 -7.69 -2.22
N LEU A 57 -2.20 -6.73 -1.29
CA LEU A 57 -2.71 -5.38 -1.56
C LEU A 57 -1.86 -4.66 -2.61
N LEU A 58 -0.53 -4.68 -2.45
CA LEU A 58 0.39 -4.01 -3.38
C LEU A 58 0.36 -4.66 -4.76
N PHE A 59 0.15 -5.98 -4.83
CA PHE A 59 -0.09 -6.67 -6.09
C PHE A 59 -1.38 -6.19 -6.77
N ALA A 60 -2.49 -6.10 -6.03
CA ALA A 60 -3.74 -5.59 -6.55
C ALA A 60 -3.60 -4.14 -7.06
N ILE A 61 -3.00 -3.25 -6.27
CA ILE A 61 -2.79 -1.83 -6.60
C ILE A 61 -1.91 -1.70 -7.86
N ARG A 62 -0.84 -2.47 -7.98
CA ARG A 62 0.06 -2.39 -9.15
C ARG A 62 -0.62 -2.80 -10.46
N ASN A 63 -1.63 -3.66 -10.39
CA ASN A 63 -2.39 -4.12 -11.55
C ASN A 63 -3.47 -3.13 -11.99
N LEU A 64 -3.72 -2.06 -11.23
CA LEU A 64 -4.67 -1.03 -11.59
C LEU A 64 -4.24 -0.30 -12.88
N PRO A 65 -5.18 0.00 -13.79
CA PRO A 65 -4.89 0.76 -15.01
C PRO A 65 -4.18 2.08 -14.74
N ALA A 66 -4.55 2.78 -13.66
CA ALA A 66 -3.91 4.04 -13.24
C ALA A 66 -2.39 3.88 -13.09
N VAL A 67 -1.95 2.87 -12.34
CA VAL A 67 -0.52 2.62 -12.09
C VAL A 67 0.24 2.22 -13.36
N ARG A 68 -0.43 1.52 -14.29
CA ARG A 68 0.19 1.08 -15.55
C ARG A 68 0.28 2.17 -16.60
N ASN A 69 -0.69 3.09 -16.61
CA ASN A 69 -0.86 4.09 -17.66
C ASN A 69 -0.27 5.44 -17.29
N LEU A 70 -0.01 5.70 -16.00
CA LEU A 70 0.67 6.91 -15.55
C LEU A 70 2.08 6.94 -16.14
N GLN A 71 2.30 7.88 -17.05
CA GLN A 71 3.61 8.13 -17.64
C GLN A 71 4.54 8.67 -16.54
N PRO A 72 5.76 8.15 -16.41
CA PRO A 72 6.78 8.78 -15.59
C PRO A 72 7.01 10.21 -16.12
N ASN A 73 7.01 11.20 -15.24
CA ASN A 73 7.38 12.57 -15.61
C ASN A 73 8.84 12.86 -15.18
N ALA A 74 9.42 13.94 -15.70
CA ALA A 74 10.86 14.24 -15.56
C ALA A 74 11.36 14.39 -14.11
N THR A 75 10.48 14.42 -13.11
CA THR A 75 10.80 14.69 -11.69
C THR A 75 10.49 13.52 -10.77
N HIS A 76 9.66 12.55 -11.19
CA HIS A 76 9.21 11.47 -10.32
C HIS A 76 9.50 10.10 -10.93
N SER A 77 9.97 9.17 -10.11
CA SER A 77 9.98 7.75 -10.44
C SER A 77 8.57 7.30 -10.83
N ALA A 78 8.49 6.32 -11.73
CA ALA A 78 7.22 5.72 -12.05
C ALA A 78 6.61 5.16 -10.75
N LEU A 79 5.36 5.52 -10.42
CA LEU A 79 4.64 4.97 -9.27
C LEU A 79 4.72 3.43 -9.22
N ARG A 80 4.75 2.78 -10.39
CA ARG A 80 4.99 1.34 -10.52
C ARG A 80 6.32 0.89 -9.92
N SER A 81 7.40 1.63 -10.15
CA SER A 81 8.73 1.39 -9.59
C SER A 81 8.75 1.64 -8.08
N ASP A 82 8.05 2.67 -7.60
CA ASP A 82 7.96 2.95 -6.17
C ASP A 82 7.19 1.85 -5.42
N LEU A 83 6.10 1.35 -6.01
CA LEU A 83 5.37 0.19 -5.49
C LEU A 83 6.20 -1.10 -5.55
N LEU A 84 7.11 -1.25 -6.50
CA LEU A 84 8.06 -2.37 -6.54
C LEU A 84 9.10 -2.27 -5.41
N ASN A 85 9.62 -1.07 -5.17
CA ASN A 85 10.52 -0.80 -4.07
C ASN A 85 9.85 -1.02 -2.72
N LEU A 86 8.58 -0.59 -2.58
CA LEU A 86 7.79 -0.82 -1.38
C LEU A 86 7.54 -2.33 -1.15
N ASN A 87 7.25 -3.10 -2.20
CA ASN A 87 7.17 -4.58 -2.09
C ASN A 87 8.45 -5.18 -1.52
N SER A 88 9.60 -4.78 -2.07
CA SER A 88 10.90 -5.26 -1.60
C SER A 88 11.13 -4.86 -0.14
N ALA A 89 10.81 -3.61 0.21
CA ALA A 89 10.94 -3.11 1.57
C ALA A 89 10.07 -3.89 2.56
N VAL A 90 8.80 -4.15 2.25
CA VAL A 90 7.87 -4.90 3.12
C VAL A 90 8.40 -6.29 3.47
N THR A 91 9.12 -6.95 2.55
CA THR A 91 9.73 -8.27 2.81
C THR A 91 10.96 -8.23 3.70
N SER A 92 11.53 -7.04 3.94
CA SER A 92 12.69 -6.88 4.81
C SER A 92 12.33 -7.12 6.27
N ASN A 93 13.27 -7.72 7.02
CA ASN A 93 13.06 -7.97 8.43
C ASN A 93 13.04 -6.68 9.27
N ASP A 94 13.66 -5.60 8.79
CA ASP A 94 13.77 -4.32 9.50
C ASP A 94 12.72 -3.29 9.03
N PHE A 95 11.73 -3.72 8.25
CA PHE A 95 10.69 -2.82 7.76
C PHE A 95 9.73 -2.41 8.87
N ASP A 96 9.49 -1.10 8.97
CA ASP A 96 8.48 -0.54 9.86
C ASP A 96 7.07 -0.83 9.32
N LEU A 97 6.38 -1.77 9.95
CA LEU A 97 5.04 -2.19 9.55
C LEU A 97 3.96 -1.16 9.88
N ASP A 98 4.22 -0.18 10.73
CA ASP A 98 3.20 0.79 11.10
C ASP A 98 2.77 1.64 9.90
N CYS A 99 3.72 1.95 9.00
CA CYS A 99 3.41 2.68 7.78
C CYS A 99 2.52 1.88 6.80
N ILE A 100 2.69 0.56 6.71
CA ILE A 100 1.87 -0.29 5.82
C ILE A 100 0.54 -0.69 6.46
N LYS A 101 0.47 -0.79 7.80
CA LYS A 101 -0.77 -1.02 8.53
C LYS A 101 -1.80 0.08 8.28
N CYS A 102 -1.40 1.35 8.23
CA CYS A 102 -2.31 2.45 7.88
C CYS A 102 -2.96 2.26 6.50
N LEU A 103 -2.17 1.83 5.50
CA LEU A 103 -2.67 1.52 4.17
C LEU A 103 -3.63 0.32 4.19
N LEU A 104 -3.27 -0.76 4.89
CA LEU A 104 -4.12 -1.94 5.04
C LEU A 104 -5.44 -1.61 5.73
N LYS A 105 -5.43 -0.86 6.85
CA LYS A 105 -6.65 -0.42 7.55
C LYS A 105 -7.58 0.34 6.62
N THR A 106 -7.02 1.25 5.83
CA THR A 106 -7.78 2.07 4.88
C THR A 106 -8.37 1.23 3.74
N ALA A 107 -7.62 0.24 3.23
CA ALA A 107 -8.09 -0.67 2.19
C ALA A 107 -9.17 -1.66 2.68
N ILE A 108 -9.14 -2.02 3.97
CA ILE A 108 -10.12 -2.91 4.61
C ILE A 108 -11.41 -2.16 4.99
N ASP A 109 -11.30 -0.90 5.44
CA ASP A 109 -12.48 -0.13 5.86
C ASP A 109 -13.39 0.18 4.66
N VAL A 110 -14.62 -0.36 4.72
CA VAL A 110 -15.70 -0.15 3.73
C VAL A 110 -16.21 1.30 3.69
N ARG A 111 -15.77 2.17 4.60
CA ARG A 111 -16.11 3.60 4.57
C ARG A 111 -15.06 4.48 3.91
N SER A 112 -13.84 3.97 3.70
CA SER A 112 -12.79 4.72 3.00
C SER A 112 -13.20 5.00 1.56
N ASP A 113 -12.84 6.18 1.04
CA ASP A 113 -12.91 6.46 -0.39
C ASP A 113 -11.60 6.07 -1.10
N ASP A 114 -11.63 6.03 -2.43
CA ASP A 114 -10.46 5.66 -3.24
C ASP A 114 -9.32 6.71 -3.10
N ALA A 115 -9.65 7.97 -2.83
CA ALA A 115 -8.67 9.03 -2.65
C ALA A 115 -7.82 8.83 -1.39
N LEU A 116 -8.45 8.43 -0.28
CA LEU A 116 -7.75 8.09 0.97
C LEU A 116 -6.83 6.88 0.78
N ILE A 117 -7.23 5.87 0.00
CA ILE A 117 -6.36 4.74 -0.31
C ILE A 117 -5.12 5.23 -1.09
N TRP A 118 -5.29 6.10 -2.08
CA TRP A 118 -4.17 6.70 -2.82
C TRP A 118 -3.24 7.53 -1.93
N ASP A 119 -3.80 8.31 -1.01
CA ASP A 119 -3.02 9.09 -0.04
C ASP A 119 -2.16 8.19 0.85
N GLN A 120 -2.73 7.07 1.30
CA GLN A 120 -2.00 6.09 2.09
C GLN A 120 -0.94 5.34 1.29
N VAL A 121 -1.16 5.09 -0.01
CA VAL A 121 -0.13 4.55 -0.90
C VAL A 121 1.06 5.52 -0.98
N HIS A 122 0.80 6.80 -1.21
CA HIS A 122 1.84 7.82 -1.27
C HIS A 122 2.58 7.97 0.07
N TYR A 123 1.84 7.93 1.18
CA TYR A 123 2.42 7.95 2.52
C TYR A 123 3.35 6.75 2.75
N ALA A 124 2.91 5.52 2.46
CA ALA A 124 3.69 4.31 2.65
C ALA A 124 4.99 4.32 1.81
N ILE A 125 4.91 4.78 0.55
CA ILE A 125 6.10 4.94 -0.32
C ILE A 125 7.09 5.94 0.29
N THR A 126 6.59 7.08 0.75
CA THR A 126 7.43 8.16 1.31
C THR A 126 8.09 7.71 2.61
N ALA A 127 7.33 7.08 3.50
CA ALA A 127 7.83 6.55 4.77
C ALA A 127 8.90 5.46 4.55
N ALA A 128 8.63 4.49 3.67
CA ALA A 128 9.59 3.43 3.35
C ALA A 128 10.91 3.96 2.75
N SER A 129 10.83 5.04 1.97
CA SER A 129 12.00 5.69 1.38
C SER A 129 12.83 6.46 2.40
N ALA A 130 12.16 7.10 3.37
CA ALA A 130 12.82 7.86 4.45
C ALA A 130 13.58 6.95 5.43
N SER A 131 13.12 5.72 5.63
CA SER A 131 13.76 4.74 6.51
C SER A 131 15.03 4.11 5.91
N ARG A 132 15.34 4.37 4.63
CA ARG A 132 16.60 3.91 4.03
C ARG A 132 17.74 4.82 4.50
N PRO A 133 18.83 4.30 5.08
CA PRO A 133 19.99 5.13 5.41
C PRO A 133 20.49 5.81 4.14
N GLN A 134 20.47 7.14 4.12
CA GLN A 134 21.07 7.92 3.04
C GLN A 134 22.56 7.56 2.99
N PRO A 135 23.15 7.34 1.81
CA PRO A 135 24.59 7.21 1.69
C PRO A 135 25.23 8.45 2.31
N VAL A 136 26.01 8.26 3.36
CA VAL A 136 26.86 9.34 3.87
C VAL A 136 27.85 9.61 2.75
N ALA A 137 27.74 10.77 2.11
CA ALA A 137 28.68 11.17 1.07
C ALA A 137 30.11 11.18 1.66
N PRO A 138 31.11 10.67 0.92
CA PRO A 138 32.49 10.62 1.38
C PRO A 138 33.12 12.02 1.54
#